data_AF-A0A6I6DB48-F1
#
_entry.id   AF-A0A6I6DB48-F1
#
_cell.length_a   1.000
_cell.length_b   1.000
_cell.length_c   1.000
_cell.angle_alpha   90.00
_cell.angle_beta   90.00
_cell.angle_gamma   90.00
#
_symmetry.space_group_name_H-M   'P 1'
#
loop_
_entity.id
_entity.type
_entity.pdbx_description
1 polymer ?
#
loop_
_entity_poly.entity_id
_entity_poly.type
_entity_poly.pdbx_seq_one_letter_code
_entity_poly.pdbx_strand_id
1 'polypeptide(L)'
;MLKIELFLYIKGKRGFKMRGYLIGIIVVIILVTIFVSQNTAPVTISFLNWTSSETSLAIVLLLSLCVGALITFLFDSIRNFSLTKQVQELKQQNKSLKQEINNLKPKTDQTKPEDNTNKNEKEALDT
;
A
#
# COMPACT_ATOMS: atom_id res chain seq x y z
N MET A 1 -11.18 -21.69 -13.32
CA MET A 1 -11.05 -22.18 -11.93
C MET A 1 -9.73 -21.72 -11.27
N LEU A 2 -8.55 -22.12 -11.76
CA LEU A 2 -7.23 -21.77 -11.18
C LEU A 2 -6.95 -20.26 -10.99
N LYS A 3 -7.44 -19.38 -11.88
CA LYS A 3 -7.23 -17.93 -11.77
C LYS A 3 -7.96 -17.28 -10.58
N ILE A 4 -9.05 -17.88 -10.09
CA ILE A 4 -9.89 -17.34 -9.00
C ILE A 4 -9.26 -17.64 -7.63
N GLU A 5 -8.78 -18.87 -7.43
CA GLU A 5 -8.03 -19.28 -6.25
C GLU A 5 -6.77 -18.42 -6.05
N LEU A 6 -6.02 -18.18 -7.13
CA LEU A 6 -4.83 -17.34 -7.10
C LEU A 6 -5.15 -15.88 -6.76
N PHE A 7 -6.27 -15.35 -7.26
CA PHE A 7 -6.72 -13.99 -6.97
C PHE A 7 -7.14 -13.82 -5.50
N LEU A 8 -7.86 -14.81 -4.94
CA LEU A 8 -8.23 -14.85 -3.52
C LEU A 8 -7.00 -14.95 -2.61
N TYR A 9 -6.02 -15.78 -2.97
CA TYR A 9 -4.78 -15.95 -2.20
C TYR A 9 -3.94 -14.66 -2.15
N ILE A 10 -3.78 -13.96 -3.28
CA ILE A 10 -3.02 -12.71 -3.32
C ILE A 10 -3.75 -11.57 -2.59
N LYS A 11 -5.08 -11.48 -2.73
CA LYS A 11 -5.91 -10.46 -2.06
C LYS A 11 -5.96 -10.70 -0.54
N GLY A 12 -6.09 -11.96 -0.11
CA GLY A 12 -6.06 -12.36 1.31
C GLY A 12 -4.72 -12.08 1.98
N LYS A 13 -3.60 -12.41 1.31
CA LYS A 13 -2.25 -12.19 1.84
C LYS A 13 -1.88 -10.71 1.96
N ARG A 14 -2.33 -9.86 1.02
CA ARG A 14 -2.14 -8.40 1.10
C ARG A 14 -3.03 -7.75 2.17
N GLY A 15 -4.28 -8.19 2.29
CA GLY A 15 -5.20 -7.71 3.33
C GLY A 15 -4.74 -8.07 4.75
N PHE A 16 -4.22 -9.29 4.95
CA PHE A 16 -3.73 -9.75 6.25
C PHE A 16 -2.53 -8.94 6.75
N LYS A 17 -1.57 -8.60 5.86
CA LYS A 17 -0.41 -7.76 6.20
C LYS A 17 -0.81 -6.36 6.67
N MET A 18 -1.74 -5.72 5.96
CA MET A 18 -2.23 -4.38 6.34
C MET A 18 -3.01 -4.40 7.65
N ARG A 19 -3.85 -5.43 7.85
CA ARG A 19 -4.62 -5.59 9.09
C ARG A 19 -3.71 -5.83 10.29
N GLY A 20 -2.69 -6.69 10.14
CA GLY A 20 -1.69 -6.93 11.20
C GLY A 20 -0.93 -5.66 11.59
N TYR A 21 -0.56 -4.83 10.62
CA TYR A 21 0.09 -3.53 10.89
C TYR A 21 -0.82 -2.58 11.69
N LEU A 22 -2.10 -2.47 11.33
CA LEU A 22 -3.07 -1.64 12.06
C LEU A 22 -3.25 -2.12 13.51
N ILE A 23 -3.36 -3.44 13.72
CA ILE A 23 -3.49 -4.02 15.05
C ILE A 23 -2.24 -3.72 15.89
N GLY A 24 -1.04 -3.83 15.30
CA GLY A 24 0.21 -3.47 15.95
C GLY A 24 0.26 -2.01 16.39
N ILE A 25 -0.16 -1.06 15.52
CA ILE A 25 -0.22 0.36 15.88
C ILE A 25 -1.17 0.60 17.05
N ILE A 26 -2.36 0.01 17.03
CA ILE A 26 -3.35 0.18 18.11
C ILE A 26 -2.77 -0.32 19.44
N VAL A 27 -2.11 -1.46 19.45
CA VAL A 27 -1.44 -2.00 20.65
C VAL A 27 -0.37 -1.03 21.17
N VAL A 28 0.47 -0.49 20.29
CA VAL A 28 1.50 0.49 20.67
C VAL A 28 0.87 1.75 21.27
N ILE A 29 -0.19 2.27 20.65
CA ILE A 29 -0.91 3.46 21.18
C ILE A 29 -1.43 3.17 22.60
N ILE A 30 -2.08 2.03 22.82
CA ILE A 30 -2.60 1.65 24.14
C ILE A 30 -1.47 1.59 25.18
N LEU A 31 -0.36 0.93 24.84
CA LEU A 31 0.81 0.84 25.74
C LEU A 31 1.38 2.22 26.08
N VAL A 32 1.52 3.09 25.08
CA VAL A 32 1.98 4.47 25.26
C VAL A 32 1.02 5.26 26.14
N THR A 33 -0.29 5.15 25.92
CA THR A 33 -1.31 5.83 26.73
C THR A 33 -1.26 5.38 28.18
N ILE A 34 -1.14 4.08 28.44
CA ILE A 34 -0.99 3.53 29.80
C ILE A 34 0.29 4.06 30.44
N PHE A 35 1.40 4.03 29.71
CA PHE A 35 2.69 4.52 30.19
C PHE A 35 2.63 6.00 30.58
N VAL A 36 2.06 6.84 29.72
CA VAL A 36 1.86 8.28 29.97
C VAL A 36 0.97 8.51 31.18
N SER A 37 -0.16 7.79 31.28
CA SER A 37 -1.11 7.96 32.37
C SER A 37 -0.52 7.55 33.73
N GLN A 38 0.29 6.49 33.77
CA GLN A 38 0.91 6.02 35.01
C GLN A 38 2.14 6.85 35.41
N ASN A 39 2.91 7.36 34.44
CA ASN A 39 4.14 8.11 34.67
C ASN A 39 3.88 9.62 34.62
N THR A 40 2.94 10.10 35.43
CA THR A 40 2.65 11.54 35.61
C THR A 40 3.62 12.22 36.58
N ALA A 41 4.50 11.44 37.24
CA ALA A 41 5.50 11.98 38.14
C ALA A 41 6.39 13.04 37.43
N PRO A 42 6.66 14.18 38.07
CA PRO A 42 7.54 15.18 37.50
C PRO A 42 8.97 14.62 37.44
N VAL A 43 9.63 14.84 36.31
CA VAL A 43 11.01 14.42 36.07
C VAL A 43 11.83 15.66 35.73
N THR A 44 12.94 15.82 36.44
CA THR A 44 13.94 16.85 36.11
C THR A 44 14.76 16.36 34.93
N ILE A 45 14.79 17.12 33.84
CA ILE A 45 15.57 16.79 32.65
C ILE A 45 16.79 17.69 32.63
N SER A 46 17.96 17.09 32.74
CA SER A 46 19.23 17.78 32.55
C SER A 46 19.80 17.41 31.19
N PHE A 47 19.87 18.40 30.29
CA PHE A 47 20.39 18.24 28.94
C PHE A 47 21.60 19.15 28.74
N LEU A 48 22.79 18.54 28.60
CA LEU A 48 24.10 19.23 28.57
C LEU A 48 24.31 20.23 29.72
N ASN A 49 23.93 21.49 29.55
CA ASN A 49 24.07 22.58 30.52
C ASN A 49 22.73 23.25 30.87
N TRP A 50 21.61 22.72 30.38
CA TRP A 50 20.28 23.24 30.67
C TRP A 50 19.51 22.22 31.50
N THR A 51 19.01 22.67 32.65
CA THR A 51 18.06 21.90 33.46
C THR A 51 16.68 22.52 33.29
N SER A 52 15.75 21.72 32.76
CA SER A 52 14.35 22.08 32.66
C SER A 52 13.67 21.85 34.02
N SER A 53 12.84 22.80 34.47
CA SER A 53 12.06 22.64 35.70
C SER A 53 10.93 21.62 35.50
N GLU A 54 10.81 20.69 36.45
CA GLU A 54 9.64 19.82 36.74
C GLU A 54 8.72 19.55 35.53
N THR A 55 9.18 18.77 34.55
CA THR A 55 8.38 18.43 33.37
C THR A 55 7.93 16.97 33.46
N SER A 56 6.71 16.66 33.05
CA SER A 56 6.22 15.27 33.05
C SER A 56 6.94 14.43 32.00
N LEU A 57 7.34 13.21 32.38
CA LEU A 57 7.93 12.23 31.46
C LEU A 57 7.05 11.98 30.22
N ALA A 58 5.74 12.14 30.38
CA ALA A 58 4.75 12.03 29.30
C ALA A 58 5.05 12.95 28.10
N ILE A 59 5.41 14.21 28.36
CA ILE A 59 5.66 15.21 27.31
C ILE A 59 6.91 14.84 26.51
N VAL A 60 7.95 14.39 27.22
CA VAL A 60 9.22 13.96 26.60
C VAL A 60 9.00 12.75 25.71
N LEU A 61 8.25 11.76 26.22
CA LEU A 61 7.95 10.55 25.47
C LEU A 61 7.12 10.87 24.22
N LEU A 62 6.10 11.72 24.34
CA LEU A 62 5.27 12.13 23.21
C LEU A 62 6.10 12.86 22.15
N LEU A 63 6.97 13.78 22.57
CA LEU A 63 7.85 14.51 21.66
C LEU A 63 8.84 13.56 20.96
N SER A 64 9.44 12.63 21.69
CA SER A 64 10.34 11.62 21.13
C SER A 64 9.64 10.73 20.11
N LEU A 65 8.40 10.30 20.40
CA LEU A 65 7.60 9.49 19.48
C LEU A 65 7.26 10.26 18.19
N CYS A 66 6.88 11.53 18.32
CA CYS A 66 6.62 12.41 17.17
C CYS A 66 7.87 12.58 16.30
N VAL A 67 9.03 12.83 16.90
CA VAL A 67 10.30 12.97 16.18
C VAL A 67 10.69 11.65 15.51
N GLY A 68 10.57 10.52 16.20
CA GLY A 68 10.84 9.19 15.63
C GLY A 68 9.93 8.85 14.45
N ALA A 69 8.63 9.17 14.56
CA ALA A 69 7.68 9.01 13.46
C ALA A 69 8.02 9.90 12.27
N LEU A 70 8.40 11.16 12.51
CA LEU A 70 8.78 12.10 11.47
C LEU A 70 10.03 11.63 10.71
N ILE A 71 11.06 11.14 11.42
CA ILE A 71 12.27 10.59 10.81
C ILE A 71 11.92 9.37 9.96
N THR A 72 11.14 8.43 10.50
CA THR A 72 10.73 7.22 9.79
C THR A 72 9.96 7.56 8.52
N PHE A 73 9.03 8.52 8.59
CA PHE A 73 8.28 9.02 7.44
C PHE A 73 9.19 9.63 6.37
N LEU A 74 10.19 10.43 6.77
CA LEU A 74 11.13 11.04 5.85
C LEU A 74 11.98 9.99 5.12
N PHE A 75 12.48 8.99 5.84
CA PHE A 75 13.22 7.87 5.25
C PHE A 75 12.37 7.04 4.29
N ASP A 76 11.11 6.76 4.65
CA ASP A 76 10.19 6.02 3.78
C ASP A 76 9.84 6.80 2.50
N SER A 77 9.64 8.12 2.63
CA SER A 77 9.36 9.01 1.50
C SER A 77 10.49 9.01 0.47
N ILE A 78 11.75 9.13 0.93
CA ILE A 78 12.93 9.08 0.06
C ILE A 78 13.02 7.73 -0.67
N ARG A 79 12.77 6.61 0.05
CA ARG A 79 12.80 5.27 -0.54
C ARG A 79 11.70 5.06 -1.58
N ASN A 80 10.47 5.47 -1.28
CA ASN A 80 9.33 5.34 -2.18
C ASN A 80 9.47 6.16 -3.47
N PHE A 81 10.19 7.28 -3.44
CA PHE A 81 10.42 8.09 -4.64
C PHE A 81 11.22 7.33 -5.71
N SER A 82 12.25 6.59 -5.31
CA SER A 82 13.06 5.78 -6.22
C SER A 82 12.27 4.61 -6.84
N LEU A 83 11.40 3.98 -6.04
CA LEU A 83 10.54 2.87 -6.49
C LEU A 83 9.48 3.36 -7.46
N THR A 84 8.91 4.54 -7.23
CA THR A 84 7.90 5.14 -8.12
C THR A 84 8.49 5.43 -9.50
N LYS A 85 9.74 5.92 -9.56
CA LYS A 85 10.45 6.14 -10.84
C LYS A 85 10.71 4.83 -11.59
N GLN A 86 11.21 3.80 -10.90
CA GLN A 86 11.43 2.48 -11.51
C GLN A 86 10.12 1.87 -12.05
N VAL A 87 9.02 2.02 -11.32
CA VAL A 87 7.69 1.57 -11.77
C VAL A 87 7.28 2.31 -13.04
N GLN A 88 7.53 3.61 -13.16
CA GLN A 88 7.22 4.38 -14.36
C GLN A 88 8.07 3.93 -15.56
N GLU A 89 9.37 3.74 -15.39
CA GLU A 89 10.26 3.22 -16.45
C GLU A 89 9.84 1.83 -16.92
N LEU A 90 9.59 0.90 -16.00
CA LEU A 90 9.11 -0.45 -16.31
C LEU A 90 7.77 -0.43 -17.06
N LYS A 91 6.89 0.52 -16.74
CA LYS A 91 5.61 0.71 -17.43
C LYS A 91 5.80 1.24 -18.85
N GLN A 92 6.77 2.13 -19.03
CA GLN A 92 7.09 2.73 -20.32
C GLN A 92 7.77 1.72 -21.25
N GLN A 93 8.71 0.93 -20.74
CA GLN A 93 9.31 -0.20 -21.46
C GLN A 93 8.28 -1.27 -21.83
N ASN A 94 7.33 -1.60 -20.93
CA ASN A 94 6.22 -2.50 -21.29
C ASN A 94 5.36 -1.95 -22.42
N LYS A 95 5.12 -0.63 -22.45
CA LYS A 95 4.33 0.01 -23.49
C LYS A 95 5.05 -0.02 -24.83
N SER A 96 6.35 0.31 -24.86
CA SER A 96 7.15 0.26 -26.08
C SER A 96 7.30 -1.15 -26.61
N LEU A 97 7.60 -2.14 -25.76
CA LEU A 97 7.67 -3.55 -26.15
C LEU A 97 6.34 -4.07 -26.69
N LYS A 98 5.20 -3.67 -26.11
CA LYS A 98 3.87 -4.00 -26.66
C LYS A 98 3.62 -3.36 -28.03
N GLN A 99 4.08 -2.13 -28.23
CA GLN A 99 3.96 -1.45 -29.53
C GLN A 99 4.86 -2.11 -30.57
N GLU A 100 6.06 -2.54 -30.19
CA GLU A 100 6.99 -3.23 -31.06
C GLU A 100 6.47 -4.62 -31.46
N ILE A 101 5.88 -5.38 -30.52
CA ILE A 101 5.15 -6.62 -30.82
C ILE A 101 4.00 -6.38 -31.81
N ASN A 102 3.26 -5.27 -31.68
CA ASN A 102 2.17 -4.94 -32.59
C ASN A 102 2.65 -4.46 -33.97
N ASN A 103 3.84 -3.87 -34.06
CA ASN A 103 4.43 -3.38 -35.31
C ASN A 103 5.20 -4.48 -36.06
N LEU A 104 5.82 -5.43 -35.34
CA LEU A 104 6.58 -6.54 -35.90
C LEU A 104 5.70 -7.76 -36.23
N LYS A 105 4.48 -7.85 -35.67
CA LYS A 105 3.47 -8.77 -36.19
C LYS A 105 2.90 -8.17 -37.48
N PRO A 106 3.12 -8.80 -38.65
CA PRO A 106 2.43 -8.36 -39.86
C PRO A 106 0.92 -8.49 -39.63
N LYS A 107 0.14 -7.58 -40.23
CA LYS A 107 -1.33 -7.62 -40.24
C LYS A 107 -1.83 -9.01 -40.64
N THR A 108 -2.07 -9.85 -39.66
CA THR A 108 -2.93 -11.03 -39.75
C THR A 108 -3.66 -11.03 -38.43
N ASP A 109 -4.98 -10.93 -38.50
CA ASP A 109 -5.93 -10.73 -37.41
C ASP A 109 -6.25 -9.28 -37.01
N GLN A 110 -6.56 -8.47 -38.02
CA GLN A 110 -7.81 -7.71 -37.96
C GLN A 110 -8.91 -8.48 -38.71
N THR A 111 -9.33 -9.63 -38.16
CA THR A 111 -10.64 -10.20 -38.46
C THR A 111 -11.39 -10.26 -37.16
N LYS A 112 -12.21 -9.24 -36.95
CA LYS A 112 -13.45 -9.32 -36.19
C LYS A 112 -14.22 -10.57 -36.65
N PRO A 113 -14.53 -11.56 -35.80
CA PRO A 113 -15.71 -12.37 -35.99
C PRO A 113 -16.84 -11.62 -35.30
N GLU A 114 -17.57 -10.88 -36.12
CA GLU A 114 -19.00 -10.71 -35.90
C GLU A 114 -19.60 -12.11 -36.12
N ASP A 115 -19.81 -12.87 -35.05
CA ASP A 115 -20.72 -14.01 -35.09
C ASP A 115 -22.09 -13.50 -34.68
N ASN A 116 -22.83 -13.11 -35.72
CA ASN A 116 -24.24 -12.80 -35.65
C ASN A 116 -24.94 -13.86 -36.49
N THR A 117 -24.98 -15.11 -36.03
CA THR A 117 -25.91 -16.12 -36.54
C THR A 117 -26.27 -17.12 -35.45
N ASN A 118 -27.18 -16.76 -34.55
CA ASN A 118 -28.30 -17.66 -34.27
C ASN A 118 -29.48 -16.96 -33.58
N LYS A 119 -30.47 -16.52 -34.38
CA LYS A 119 -31.87 -16.37 -33.94
C LYS A 119 -32.89 -16.38 -35.09
N ASN A 120 -32.57 -17.03 -36.21
CA ASN A 120 -33.56 -17.48 -37.20
C ASN A 120 -34.00 -18.93 -36.90
N GLU A 121 -34.19 -19.25 -35.62
CA GLU A 121 -34.70 -20.55 -35.16
C GLU A 121 -36.06 -20.40 -34.44
N LYS A 122 -36.79 -19.30 -34.70
CA LYS A 122 -38.15 -19.06 -34.17
C LYS A 122 -39.25 -19.00 -35.23
N GLU A 123 -38.98 -19.36 -36.48
CA GLU A 123 -39.99 -19.37 -37.57
C GLU A 123 -40.32 -20.77 -38.11
N ALA A 124 -39.82 -21.84 -37.49
CA ALA A 124 -40.08 -23.23 -37.92
C ALA A 124 -40.81 -24.09 -36.86
N LEU A 125 -41.45 -23.48 -35.88
CA LEU A 125 -42.25 -24.21 -34.87
C LEU A 125 -43.64 -23.61 -34.62
N ASP A 126 -44.19 -22.89 -35.60
CA ASP A 126 -45.59 -22.45 -35.58
C ASP A 126 -46.26 -22.64 -36.96
N THR A 127 -46.02 -23.81 -37.56
CA THR A 127 -46.84 -24.38 -38.63
C THR A 127 -47.30 -25.77 -38.24
#